data_AF-A0AA86MML8-F1
#
_entry.id   AF-A0AA86MML8-F1
#
_cell.length_a   1.000
_cell.length_b   1.000
_cell.length_c   1.000
_cell.angle_alpha   90.00
_cell.angle_beta   90.00
_cell.angle_gamma   90.00
#
_symmetry.space_group_name_H-M   'P 1'
#
loop_
_entity.id
_entity.type
_entity.pdbx_description
1 polymer ?
#
loop_
_entity_poly.entity_id
_entity_poly.type
_entity_poly.pdbx_seq_one_letter_code
_entity_poly.pdbx_strand_id
1 'polypeptide(L)'
;MQLLTYLKNHGIFVAVINPLIMKKYSAIGLRKGKTDKLDSIKIANYGIDNWFKLTDYEATDEVYSELKLLGRQYSHYIAMRIESKLVLSNLLDRTMPGIKNLLKNRSDKPEKDKLNDFVKEYWHYDNITKKNEKQFINSYFKWAKNKGYHQSETKAKQIYALAQEGIPTLSSSTPSTKMLVLEAVRVLS
;
A
#
# COMPACT_ATOMS: atom_id res chain seq x y z
N MET A 1 -25.91 -12.27 -8.74
CA MET A 1 -25.55 -13.47 -9.52
C MET A 1 -26.71 -14.45 -9.73
N GLN A 2 -27.80 -14.42 -8.95
CA GLN A 2 -28.89 -15.40 -9.08
C GLN A 2 -29.61 -15.40 -10.46
N LEU A 3 -29.80 -14.24 -11.09
CA LEU A 3 -30.48 -14.14 -12.40
C LEU A 3 -29.66 -14.72 -13.56
N LEU A 4 -28.35 -14.44 -13.60
CA LEU A 4 -27.43 -14.96 -14.62
C LEU A 4 -27.41 -16.50 -14.60
N THR A 5 -27.23 -17.06 -13.40
CA THR A 5 -27.23 -18.51 -13.19
C THR A 5 -28.57 -19.13 -13.58
N TYR A 6 -29.69 -18.49 -13.24
CA TYR A 6 -31.03 -18.96 -13.62
C TYR A 6 -31.21 -19.04 -15.14
N LEU A 7 -30.85 -17.98 -15.88
CA LEU A 7 -30.99 -17.94 -17.34
C LEU A 7 -30.11 -18.98 -18.03
N LYS A 8 -28.87 -19.13 -17.58
CA LYS A 8 -27.94 -20.15 -18.10
C LYS A 8 -28.42 -21.57 -17.83
N ASN A 9 -28.98 -21.84 -16.64
CA ASN A 9 -29.56 -23.15 -16.31
C ASN A 9 -30.75 -23.53 -17.21
N HIS A 10 -31.41 -22.56 -17.85
CA HIS A 10 -32.47 -22.77 -18.82
C HIS A 10 -31.97 -22.77 -20.28
N GLY A 11 -30.66 -22.81 -20.50
CA GLY A 11 -30.07 -22.85 -21.84
C GLY A 11 -30.18 -21.54 -22.63
N ILE A 12 -30.44 -20.42 -21.95
CA ILE A 12 -30.55 -19.10 -22.59
C ILE A 12 -29.14 -18.52 -22.76
N PHE A 13 -28.83 -18.00 -23.95
CA PHE A 13 -27.61 -17.25 -24.23
C PHE A 13 -27.57 -15.98 -23.37
N VAL A 14 -26.48 -15.76 -22.63
CA VAL A 14 -26.31 -14.55 -21.82
C VAL A 14 -24.96 -13.93 -22.10
N ALA A 15 -24.92 -12.68 -22.54
CA ALA A 15 -23.69 -11.91 -22.69
C ALA A 15 -23.58 -10.84 -21.61
N VAL A 16 -22.40 -10.71 -20.99
CA VAL A 16 -22.11 -9.65 -20.00
C VAL A 16 -21.40 -8.51 -20.70
N ILE A 17 -21.97 -7.30 -20.59
CA ILE A 17 -21.46 -6.11 -21.28
C ILE A 17 -21.03 -5.05 -20.27
N ASN A 18 -19.85 -4.48 -20.48
CA ASN A 18 -19.36 -3.36 -19.68
C ASN A 18 -20.34 -2.17 -19.81
N PRO A 19 -20.90 -1.65 -18.69
CA PRO A 19 -21.84 -0.52 -18.72
C PRO A 19 -21.31 0.72 -19.44
N LEU A 20 -19.99 0.93 -19.48
CA LEU A 20 -19.36 2.05 -20.18
C LEU A 20 -19.53 1.96 -21.70
N ILE A 21 -19.54 0.74 -22.25
CA ILE A 21 -19.79 0.51 -23.68
C ILE A 21 -21.25 0.84 -24.01
N MET A 22 -22.18 0.34 -23.18
CA MET A 22 -23.61 0.64 -23.34
C MET A 22 -23.90 2.13 -23.21
N LYS A 23 -23.22 2.83 -22.30
CA LYS A 23 -23.31 4.29 -22.16
C LYS A 23 -22.87 5.03 -23.42
N LYS A 24 -21.75 4.60 -24.04
CA LYS A 24 -21.26 5.17 -25.30
C LYS A 24 -22.23 4.92 -26.45
N TYR A 25 -22.81 3.71 -26.54
CA TYR A 25 -23.82 3.38 -27.55
C TYR A 25 -25.10 4.21 -27.38
N SER A 26 -25.58 4.37 -26.14
CA SER A 26 -26.76 5.18 -25.83
C SER A 26 -26.57 6.68 -26.16
N ALA A 27 -25.33 7.17 -26.18
CA ALA A 27 -25.00 8.55 -26.51
C ALA A 27 -25.06 8.87 -28.03
N ILE A 28 -25.27 7.86 -28.88
CA ILE A 28 -25.43 8.04 -30.34
C ILE A 28 -26.81 8.65 -30.67
N GLY A 29 -27.80 8.47 -29.80
CA GLY A 29 -29.16 8.99 -30.01
C GLY A 29 -29.37 10.44 -29.54
N LEU A 30 -30.08 11.23 -30.34
CA LEU A 30 -30.38 12.66 -30.08
C LEU A 30 -31.37 12.91 -28.91
N ARG A 31 -32.19 11.93 -28.52
CA ARG A 31 -33.23 12.09 -27.49
C ARG A 31 -32.74 11.70 -26.08
N LYS A 32 -32.71 12.68 -25.17
CA LYS A 32 -32.48 12.51 -23.74
C LYS A 32 -33.77 12.12 -23.02
N GLY A 33 -34.14 10.85 -23.09
CA GLY A 33 -35.18 10.24 -22.25
C GLY A 33 -34.66 8.95 -21.62
N LYS A 34 -34.80 8.80 -20.31
CA LYS A 34 -34.40 7.62 -19.55
C LYS A 34 -35.63 7.01 -18.90
N THR A 35 -36.25 6.06 -19.59
CA THR A 35 -37.34 5.23 -19.09
C THR A 35 -36.97 3.77 -19.31
N ASP A 36 -37.45 2.88 -18.44
CA ASP A 36 -37.13 1.45 -18.54
C ASP A 36 -37.48 0.89 -19.93
N LYS A 37 -38.61 1.32 -20.51
CA LYS A 37 -39.02 0.95 -21.87
C LYS A 37 -37.99 1.35 -22.93
N LEU A 38 -37.46 2.58 -22.87
CA LEU A 38 -36.46 3.05 -23.82
C LEU A 38 -35.12 2.34 -23.62
N ASP A 39 -34.75 2.06 -22.37
CA ASP A 39 -33.52 1.35 -22.04
C ASP A 39 -33.58 -0.12 -22.50
N SER A 40 -34.73 -0.80 -22.37
CA SER A 40 -34.93 -2.16 -22.92
C SER A 40 -34.74 -2.19 -24.44
N ILE A 41 -35.31 -1.23 -25.17
CA ILE A 41 -35.17 -1.14 -26.64
C ILE A 41 -33.70 -0.92 -27.02
N LYS A 42 -33.00 -0.03 -26.32
CA LYS A 42 -31.57 0.24 -26.59
C LYS A 42 -30.69 -0.99 -26.37
N ILE A 43 -30.92 -1.72 -25.28
CA ILE A 43 -30.17 -2.96 -24.99
C ILE A 43 -30.43 -4.01 -26.07
N ALA A 44 -31.68 -4.16 -26.52
CA ALA A 44 -32.04 -5.08 -27.60
C ALA A 44 -31.36 -4.71 -28.92
N ASN A 45 -31.39 -3.42 -29.32
CA ASN A 45 -30.73 -2.94 -30.53
C ASN A 45 -29.21 -3.14 -30.47
N TYR A 46 -28.59 -2.84 -29.34
CA TYR A 46 -27.16 -3.11 -29.14
C TYR A 46 -26.84 -4.59 -29.39
N GLY A 47 -27.69 -5.48 -28.86
CA GLY A 47 -27.55 -6.92 -28.99
C GLY A 47 -27.62 -7.38 -30.44
N ILE A 48 -28.55 -6.83 -31.22
CA ILE A 48 -28.69 -7.10 -32.66
C ILE A 48 -27.48 -6.58 -33.44
N ASP A 49 -27.11 -5.31 -33.24
CA ASP A 49 -26.04 -4.64 -33.98
C ASP A 49 -24.66 -5.28 -33.75
N ASN A 50 -24.45 -5.82 -32.55
CA ASN A 50 -23.16 -6.36 -32.13
C ASN A 50 -23.20 -7.87 -31.91
N TRP A 51 -24.22 -8.58 -32.42
CA TRP A 51 -24.43 -10.00 -32.16
C TRP A 51 -23.17 -10.85 -32.41
N PHE A 52 -22.47 -10.59 -33.52
CA PHE A 52 -21.24 -11.28 -33.91
C PHE A 52 -20.04 -11.04 -32.97
N LYS A 53 -20.10 -10.04 -32.09
CA LYS A 53 -19.09 -9.74 -31.06
C LYS A 53 -19.51 -10.23 -29.68
N LEU A 54 -20.75 -10.67 -29.50
CA LEU A 54 -21.23 -11.15 -28.21
C LEU A 54 -20.72 -12.57 -27.99
N THR A 55 -20.01 -12.76 -26.88
CA THR A 55 -19.60 -14.09 -26.42
C THR A 55 -20.59 -14.55 -25.38
N ASP A 56 -21.02 -15.81 -25.47
CA ASP A 56 -21.82 -16.42 -24.41
C ASP A 56 -21.02 -16.41 -23.12
N TYR A 57 -21.65 -16.04 -22.01
CA TYR A 57 -21.01 -16.01 -20.73
C TYR A 57 -20.67 -17.44 -20.32
N GLU A 58 -19.38 -17.74 -20.31
CA GLU A 58 -18.84 -18.91 -19.64
C GLU A 58 -18.44 -18.52 -18.22
N ALA A 59 -18.83 -19.34 -17.26
CA ALA A 59 -18.48 -19.15 -15.87
C ALA A 59 -16.98 -19.40 -15.68
N THR A 60 -16.13 -18.40 -15.94
CA THR A 60 -14.80 -18.32 -15.33
C THR A 60 -14.93 -17.88 -13.86
N ASP A 61 -15.97 -18.38 -13.16
CA ASP A 61 -16.40 -17.92 -11.85
C ASP A 61 -15.30 -18.15 -10.82
N GLU A 62 -14.52 -19.23 -10.95
CA GLU A 62 -13.40 -19.52 -10.04
C GLU A 62 -12.27 -18.50 -10.18
N VAL A 63 -11.72 -18.32 -11.39
CA VAL A 63 -10.62 -17.37 -11.65
C VAL A 63 -11.05 -15.93 -11.35
N TYR A 64 -12.25 -15.52 -11.74
CA TYR A 64 -12.76 -14.18 -11.45
C TYR A 64 -13.02 -13.97 -9.95
N SER A 65 -13.55 -14.97 -9.25
CA SER A 65 -13.75 -14.90 -7.79
C SER A 65 -12.43 -14.86 -7.05
N GLU A 66 -11.43 -15.63 -7.49
CA GLU A 66 -10.08 -15.61 -6.95
C GLU A 66 -9.41 -14.25 -7.17
N LEU A 67 -9.44 -13.71 -8.39
CA LEU A 67 -8.92 -12.37 -8.68
C LEU A 67 -9.61 -11.29 -7.83
N LYS A 68 -10.93 -11.38 -7.66
CA LYS A 68 -11.70 -10.45 -6.83
C LYS A 68 -11.32 -10.57 -5.34
N LEU A 69 -11.10 -11.78 -4.85
CA LEU A 69 -10.62 -12.03 -3.50
C LEU A 69 -9.23 -11.45 -3.29
N LEU A 70 -8.28 -11.77 -4.19
CA LEU A 70 -6.91 -11.26 -4.16
C LEU A 70 -6.88 -9.73 -4.24
N GLY A 71 -7.69 -9.12 -5.10
CA GLY A 71 -7.78 -7.65 -5.22
C GLY A 71 -8.30 -6.98 -3.93
N ARG A 72 -9.25 -7.61 -3.23
CA ARG A 72 -9.72 -7.15 -1.92
C ARG A 72 -8.64 -7.30 -0.85
N GLN A 73 -7.95 -8.44 -0.82
CA GLN A 73 -6.85 -8.69 0.12
C GLN A 73 -5.70 -7.70 -0.10
N TYR A 74 -5.33 -7.45 -1.35
CA TYR A 74 -4.33 -6.45 -1.70
C TYR A 74 -4.73 -5.05 -1.22
N SER A 75 -5.97 -4.63 -1.49
CA SER A 75 -6.47 -3.32 -1.05
C SER A 75 -6.45 -3.18 0.47
N HIS A 76 -6.86 -4.24 1.19
CA HIS A 76 -6.81 -4.29 2.65
C HIS A 76 -5.37 -4.20 3.18
N TYR A 77 -4.46 -4.98 2.60
CA TYR A 77 -3.04 -4.95 2.95
C TYR A 77 -2.42 -3.56 2.74
N ILE A 78 -2.71 -2.89 1.62
CA ILE A 78 -2.21 -1.53 1.36
C ILE A 78 -2.73 -0.54 2.41
N ALA A 79 -4.00 -0.61 2.79
CA ALA A 79 -4.56 0.24 3.85
C ALA A 79 -3.85 0.01 5.19
N MET A 80 -3.71 -1.24 5.64
CA MET A 80 -2.99 -1.58 6.87
C MET A 80 -1.52 -1.11 6.84
N ARG A 81 -0.87 -1.21 5.68
CA ARG A 81 0.53 -0.78 5.51
C ARG A 81 0.67 0.74 5.60
N ILE A 82 -0.28 1.50 5.06
CA ILE A 82 -0.30 2.98 5.18
C ILE A 82 -0.48 3.39 6.64
N GLU A 83 -1.46 2.79 7.33
CA GLU A 83 -1.70 3.03 8.75
C GLU A 83 -0.47 2.68 9.60
N SER A 84 0.16 1.54 9.34
CA SER A 84 1.37 1.12 10.05
C SER A 84 2.54 2.08 9.85
N LYS A 85 2.71 2.63 8.62
CA LYS A 85 3.72 3.67 8.36
C LYS A 85 3.43 4.95 9.13
N LEU A 86 2.15 5.34 9.25
CA LEU A 86 1.75 6.50 10.03
C LEU A 86 2.03 6.30 11.52
N VAL A 87 1.72 5.11 12.06
CA VAL A 87 2.03 4.75 13.46
C VAL A 87 3.53 4.82 13.72
N LEU A 88 4.36 4.20 12.88
CA LEU A 88 5.81 4.29 13.02
C LEU A 88 6.28 5.74 12.92
N SER A 89 5.77 6.51 11.95
CA SER A 89 6.09 7.93 11.76
C SER A 89 5.83 8.74 13.04
N ASN A 90 4.69 8.52 13.69
CA ASN A 90 4.31 9.19 14.93
C ASN A 90 5.19 8.78 16.11
N LEU A 91 5.56 7.50 16.21
CA LEU A 91 6.49 7.02 17.25
C LEU A 91 7.87 7.64 17.07
N LEU A 92 8.37 7.71 15.83
CA LEU A 92 9.66 8.33 15.52
C LEU A 92 9.68 9.83 15.80
N ASP A 93 8.57 10.54 15.60
CA ASP A 93 8.49 11.95 16.01
C ASP A 93 8.59 12.14 17.53
N ARG A 94 8.38 11.08 18.31
CA ARG A 94 8.48 11.10 19.78
C ARG A 94 9.79 10.51 20.31
N THR A 95 10.44 9.59 19.59
CA THR A 95 11.69 8.94 20.04
C THR A 95 12.94 9.42 19.31
N MET A 96 12.79 9.85 18.05
CA MET A 96 13.87 10.28 17.16
C MET A 96 13.41 11.40 16.21
N PRO A 97 13.04 12.59 16.75
CA PRO A 97 12.50 13.68 15.93
C PRO A 97 13.40 14.05 14.75
N GLY A 98 12.82 14.15 13.55
CA GLY A 98 13.54 14.55 12.34
C GLY A 98 14.32 13.44 11.60
N ILE A 99 14.46 12.24 12.16
CA ILE A 99 15.28 11.16 11.57
C ILE A 99 14.83 10.76 10.17
N LYS A 100 13.51 10.83 9.91
CA LYS A 100 12.86 10.52 8.62
C LYS A 100 13.39 11.37 7.47
N ASN A 101 13.82 12.61 7.76
CA ASN A 101 14.37 13.52 6.75
C ASN A 101 15.78 13.11 6.32
N LEU A 102 16.54 12.50 7.23
CA LEU A 102 17.90 12.02 6.95
C LEU A 102 17.86 10.66 6.27
N LEU A 103 17.04 9.73 6.74
CA LEU A 103 16.95 8.37 6.21
C LEU A 103 15.72 8.23 5.31
N LYS A 104 15.74 8.91 4.17
CA LYS A 104 14.70 8.75 3.15
C LYS A 104 14.79 7.37 2.51
N ASN A 105 13.65 6.71 2.39
CA ASN A 105 13.53 5.51 1.60
C ASN A 105 13.61 5.82 0.12
N ARG A 106 14.46 5.10 -0.60
CA ARG A 106 14.34 4.99 -2.05
C ARG A 106 13.29 3.91 -2.31
N SER A 107 12.27 4.25 -3.11
CA SER A 107 11.07 3.43 -3.35
C SER A 107 11.32 2.21 -4.24
N ASP A 108 12.56 2.00 -4.68
CA ASP A 108 12.99 0.98 -5.63
C ASP A 108 12.99 -0.43 -5.04
N LYS A 109 13.08 -0.59 -3.71
CA LYS A 109 12.96 -1.89 -3.02
C LYS A 109 12.15 -1.77 -1.73
N PRO A 110 10.83 -2.07 -1.74
CA PRO A 110 10.00 -1.99 -0.54
C PRO A 110 10.45 -2.91 0.60
N GLU A 111 11.20 -3.97 0.30
CA GLU A 111 11.76 -4.93 1.27
C GLU A 111 13.04 -4.42 1.95
N LYS A 112 13.72 -3.41 1.38
CA LYS A 112 15.00 -2.88 1.89
C LYS A 112 14.84 -1.41 2.28
N ASP A 113 14.20 -1.22 3.42
CA ASP A 113 13.92 0.08 4.01
C ASP A 113 15.02 0.47 5.02
N LYS A 114 15.85 1.46 4.64
CA LYS A 114 17.01 1.88 5.45
C LYS A 114 16.57 2.51 6.77
N LEU A 115 15.44 3.20 6.80
CA LEU A 115 14.90 3.78 8.03
C LEU A 115 14.47 2.67 8.98
N ASN A 116 13.69 1.70 8.51
CA ASN A 116 13.24 0.57 9.32
C ASN A 116 14.41 -0.25 9.88
N ASP A 117 15.41 -0.57 9.03
CA ASP A 117 16.62 -1.26 9.48
C ASP A 117 17.43 -0.46 10.51
N PHE A 118 17.43 0.87 10.39
CA PHE A 118 18.12 1.74 11.33
C PHE A 118 17.38 1.77 12.67
N VAL A 119 16.06 1.92 12.64
CA VAL A 119 15.21 1.94 13.84
C VAL A 119 15.28 0.61 14.60
N LYS A 120 15.43 -0.53 13.91
CA LYS A 120 15.67 -1.83 14.57
C LYS A 120 16.93 -1.84 15.44
N GLU A 121 17.99 -1.16 15.00
CA GLU A 121 19.28 -1.08 15.71
C GLU A 121 19.30 0.05 16.75
N TYR A 122 18.86 1.24 16.33
CA TYR A 122 18.84 2.48 17.09
C TYR A 122 17.40 2.99 17.16
N TRP A 123 16.61 2.45 18.08
CA TRP A 123 15.18 2.74 18.21
C TRP A 123 14.88 4.08 18.91
N HIS A 124 15.90 4.69 19.52
CA HIS A 124 15.82 5.95 20.26
C HIS A 124 17.14 6.74 20.21
N TYR A 125 17.10 8.07 20.32
CA TYR A 125 18.31 8.91 20.32
C TYR A 125 19.26 8.62 21.49
N ASP A 126 18.74 8.29 22.68
CA ASP A 126 19.56 7.74 23.77
C ASP A 126 20.45 6.55 23.40
N ASN A 127 20.08 5.69 22.43
CA ASN A 127 20.97 4.62 21.97
C ASN A 127 22.23 5.16 21.26
N ILE A 128 22.12 6.37 20.72
CA ILE A 128 23.15 7.11 19.99
C ILE A 128 23.95 7.99 20.96
N THR A 129 23.27 8.83 21.74
CA THR A 129 23.90 9.83 22.63
C THR A 129 24.58 9.24 23.86
N LYS A 130 24.23 8.00 24.26
CA LYS A 130 25.01 7.23 25.24
C LYS A 130 26.43 6.88 24.76
N LYS A 131 26.71 7.03 23.46
CA LYS A 131 28.04 6.85 22.87
C LYS A 131 28.64 8.21 22.56
N ASN A 132 29.97 8.30 22.59
CA ASN A 132 30.62 9.46 21.99
C ASN A 132 30.51 9.42 20.45
N GLU A 133 30.74 10.55 19.79
CA GLU A 133 30.57 10.69 18.34
C GLU A 133 31.38 9.64 17.56
N LYS A 134 32.67 9.46 17.89
CA LYS A 134 33.55 8.48 17.24
C LYS A 134 33.05 7.04 17.40
N GLN A 135 32.55 6.67 18.59
CA GLN A 135 31.97 5.36 18.86
C GLN A 135 30.69 5.14 18.05
N PHE A 136 29.83 6.16 17.95
CA PHE A 136 28.63 6.07 17.12
C PHE A 136 28.97 5.92 15.64
N ILE A 137 29.88 6.73 15.09
CA ILE A 137 30.31 6.62 13.68
C ILE A 137 30.82 5.22 13.37
N ASN A 138 31.68 4.66 14.23
CA ASN A 138 32.17 3.29 14.07
C ASN A 138 31.05 2.24 14.13
N SER A 139 30.07 2.44 15.02
CA SER A 139 28.89 1.57 15.14
C SER A 139 28.02 1.65 13.88
N TYR A 140 27.77 2.86 13.37
CA TYR A 140 27.02 3.11 12.13
C TYR A 140 27.71 2.46 10.93
N PHE A 141 29.04 2.53 10.85
CA PHE A 141 29.81 1.93 9.75
C PHE A 141 29.68 0.41 9.74
N LYS A 142 29.80 -0.22 10.92
CA LYS A 142 29.58 -1.67 11.07
C LYS A 142 28.16 -2.06 10.68
N TRP A 143 27.15 -1.35 11.20
CA TRP A 143 25.75 -1.59 10.87
C TRP A 143 25.48 -1.43 9.37
N ALA A 144 25.94 -0.33 8.76
CA ALA A 144 25.75 -0.05 7.34
C ALA A 144 26.43 -1.11 6.48
N LYS A 145 27.65 -1.54 6.83
CA LYS A 145 28.34 -2.65 6.16
C LYS A 145 27.53 -3.95 6.22
N ASN A 146 27.06 -4.33 7.41
CA ASN A 146 26.32 -5.57 7.63
C ASN A 146 24.99 -5.61 6.88
N LYS A 147 24.30 -4.47 6.76
CA LYS A 147 23.04 -4.33 6.01
C LYS A 147 23.24 -4.06 4.51
N GLY A 148 24.49 -3.92 4.06
CA GLY A 148 24.83 -3.61 2.67
C GLY A 148 24.35 -2.21 2.24
N TYR A 149 24.51 -1.23 3.11
CA TYR A 149 24.30 0.21 2.85
C TYR A 149 25.65 0.93 2.72
N HIS A 150 25.64 2.07 2.01
CA HIS A 150 26.82 2.93 1.90
C HIS A 150 27.21 3.55 3.26
N GLN A 151 28.49 3.43 3.63
CA GLN A 151 29.08 3.86 4.90
C GLN A 151 29.50 5.33 4.83
N SER A 152 28.51 6.24 4.84
CA SER A 152 28.76 7.67 4.77
C SER A 152 29.07 8.24 6.16
N GLU A 153 30.29 8.76 6.35
CA GLU A 153 30.69 9.47 7.58
C GLU A 153 29.89 10.74 7.79
N THR A 154 29.72 11.53 6.72
CA THR A 154 28.94 12.78 6.76
C THR A 154 27.51 12.52 7.22
N LYS A 155 26.90 11.41 6.77
CA LYS A 155 25.56 11.00 7.21
C LYS A 155 25.54 10.59 8.68
N ALA A 156 26.54 9.83 9.13
CA ALA A 156 26.65 9.45 10.54
C ALA A 156 26.78 10.68 11.45
N LYS A 157 27.63 11.65 11.09
CA LYS A 157 27.77 12.93 11.81
C LYS A 157 26.46 13.71 11.89
N GLN A 158 25.75 13.82 10.76
CA GLN A 158 24.42 14.48 10.73
C GLN A 158 23.41 13.79 11.65
N ILE A 159 23.39 12.46 11.68
CA ILE A 159 22.50 11.71 12.58
C ILE A 159 22.90 11.91 14.04
N TYR A 160 24.20 11.94 14.35
CA TYR A 160 24.67 12.16 15.72
C TYR A 160 24.33 13.56 16.23
N ALA A 161 24.58 14.59 15.41
CA ALA A 161 24.19 15.98 15.73
C ALA A 161 22.68 16.08 15.96
N LEU A 162 21.87 15.49 15.06
CA LEU A 162 20.42 15.45 15.21
C LEU A 162 19.97 14.74 16.49
N ALA A 163 20.69 13.69 16.91
CA ALA A 163 20.40 12.98 18.15
C ALA A 163 20.78 13.78 19.41
N GLN A 164 21.82 14.62 19.34
CA GLN A 164 22.22 15.51 20.43
C GLN A 164 21.27 16.71 20.60
N GLU A 165 20.81 17.28 19.48
CA GLU A 165 19.88 18.42 19.47
C GLU A 165 18.41 17.97 19.68
N GLY A 166 18.10 16.72 19.33
CA GLY A 166 16.77 16.17 19.42
C GLY A 166 16.30 15.99 20.85
N ILE A 167 15.05 16.37 21.12
CA ILE A 167 14.40 16.19 22.42
C ILE A 167 13.28 15.14 22.27
N PRO A 168 13.55 13.85 22.58
CA PRO A 168 12.51 12.82 22.62
C PRO A 168 11.48 13.12 23.69
N THR A 169 10.20 12.89 23.39
CA THR A 169 9.09 13.05 24.34
C THR A 169 8.70 11.73 25.02
N LEU A 170 9.02 10.59 24.40
CA LEU A 170 8.89 9.28 25.04
C LEU A 170 10.24 8.88 25.62
N SER A 171 10.25 8.40 26.87
CA SER A 171 11.49 7.98 27.53
C SER A 171 12.02 6.65 26.99
N SER A 172 13.35 6.55 26.87
CA SER A 172 14.04 5.29 26.58
C SER A 172 14.10 4.32 27.76
N SER A 173 13.83 4.77 28.98
CA SER A 173 13.82 3.91 30.17
C SER A 173 12.55 3.06 30.26
N THR A 174 11.47 3.46 29.57
CA THR A 174 10.20 2.74 29.59
C THR A 174 10.24 1.55 28.62
N PRO A 175 10.05 0.30 29.11
CA PRO A 175 10.13 -0.89 28.24
C PRO A 175 9.11 -0.88 27.09
N SER A 176 7.92 -0.31 27.32
CA SER A 176 6.86 -0.22 26.32
C SER A 176 7.25 0.67 25.13
N THR A 177 8.06 1.72 25.33
CA THR A 177 8.55 2.57 24.23
C THR A 177 9.32 1.74 23.20
N LYS A 178 10.29 0.94 23.66
CA LYS A 178 11.08 0.07 22.79
C LYS A 178 10.21 -0.96 22.09
N MET A 179 9.31 -1.59 22.85
CA MET A 179 8.37 -2.57 22.30
C MET A 179 7.53 -1.98 21.17
N LEU A 180 6.86 -0.86 21.40
CA LEU A 180 5.97 -0.22 20.41
C LEU A 180 6.72 0.18 19.14
N VAL A 181 7.91 0.76 19.26
CA VAL A 181 8.74 1.14 18.10
C VAL A 181 9.13 -0.09 17.28
N LEU A 182 9.62 -1.16 17.92
CA LEU A 182 10.06 -2.36 17.22
C LEU A 182 8.89 -3.15 16.61
N GLU A 183 7.73 -3.18 17.27
CA GLU A 183 6.51 -3.77 16.71
C GLU A 183 6.05 -3.00 15.47
N ALA A 184 6.03 -1.67 15.53
CA ALA A 184 5.65 -0.84 14.37
C ALA A 184 6.57 -1.08 13.16
N VAL A 185 7.86 -1.31 13.39
CA VAL A 185 8.78 -1.70 12.30
C VAL A 185 8.54 -3.13 11.83
N ARG A 186 8.25 -4.08 12.73
CA ARG A 186 7.99 -5.49 12.38
C ARG A 186 6.80 -5.63 11.44
N VAL A 187 5.71 -4.91 11.68
CA VAL A 187 4.50 -4.94 10.83
C VAL A 187 4.78 -4.43 9.40
N LEU A 188 5.82 -3.62 9.23
CA LEU A 188 6.22 -3.04 7.93
C LEU A 188 7.31 -3.81 7.19
N SER A 189 7.96 -4.78 7.85
CA SER A 189 9.07 -5.59 7.31
C SER A 189 8.56 -6.89 6.73
#